data_AF-A0A353T4I0-F1
#
_entry.id   AF-A0A353T4I0-F1
#
_cell.length_a   1.000
_cell.length_b   1.000
_cell.length_c   1.000
_cell.angle_alpha   90.00
_cell.angle_beta   90.00
_cell.angle_gamma   90.00
#
_symmetry.space_group_name_H-M   'P 1'
#
loop_
_entity.id
_entity.type
_entity.pdbx_description
1 polymer ?
#
loop_
_entity_poly.entity_id
_entity_poly.type
_entity_poly.pdbx_seq_one_letter_code
_entity_poly.pdbx_strand_id
1 'polypeptide(L)'
;MTDKNTGRIVQIIGSVLDIRFENRLPELYHAIQVPRGKQTSVMEVMQHLGDNTVRCISMDPTDGLVRGMKAIDTGAPISVPVG
;
A
#
# COMPACT_ATOMS: atom_id res chain seq x y z
N MET A 1 12.22 16.60 -8.07
CA MET A 1 12.16 15.59 -7.00
C MET A 1 10.75 15.08 -6.99
N THR A 2 10.49 13.86 -7.45
CA THR A 2 9.13 13.36 -7.60
C THR A 2 8.52 13.17 -6.22
N ASP A 3 7.54 14.01 -5.86
CA ASP A 3 6.77 13.85 -4.63
C ASP A 3 6.22 12.42 -4.59
N LYS A 4 6.61 11.65 -3.56
CA LYS A 4 6.12 10.27 -3.41
C LYS A 4 4.63 10.32 -3.16
N ASN A 5 3.84 9.55 -3.93
CA ASN A 5 2.41 9.41 -3.69
C ASN A 5 2.20 8.63 -2.39
N THR A 6 1.65 9.27 -1.37
CA THR A 6 1.53 8.70 -0.02
C THR A 6 0.10 8.63 0.45
N GLY A 7 -0.20 7.58 1.21
CA GLY A 7 -1.47 7.37 1.87
C GLY A 7 -1.30 6.89 3.31
N ARG A 8 -2.42 6.54 3.93
CA ARG A 8 -2.48 6.02 5.30
C ARG A 8 -3.40 4.81 5.37
N ILE A 9 -3.00 3.81 6.17
CA ILE A 9 -3.84 2.65 6.46
C ILE A 9 -5.07 3.10 7.24
N VAL A 10 -6.27 2.84 6.73
CA VAL A 10 -7.54 3.17 7.41
C VAL A 10 -8.23 1.94 7.99
N GLN A 11 -7.98 0.77 7.42
CA GLN A 11 -8.57 -0.49 7.89
C GLN A 11 -7.61 -1.67 7.65
N ILE A 12 -7.68 -2.67 8.54
CA ILE A 12 -6.91 -3.93 8.47
C ILE A 12 -7.87 -5.07 8.84
N ILE A 13 -8.04 -6.04 7.95
CA ILE A 13 -8.85 -7.25 8.13
C ILE A 13 -8.05 -8.43 7.59
N GLY A 14 -7.35 -9.15 8.49
CA GLY A 14 -6.41 -10.19 8.07
C GLY A 14 -5.35 -9.59 7.12
N SER A 15 -5.15 -10.23 5.96
CA SER A 15 -4.24 -9.76 4.92
C SER A 15 -4.81 -8.64 4.03
N VAL A 16 -6.07 -8.23 4.24
CA VAL A 16 -6.72 -7.17 3.47
C VAL A 16 -6.57 -5.84 4.19
N LEU A 17 -6.02 -4.84 3.50
CA LEU A 17 -5.87 -3.49 4.04
C LEU A 17 -6.59 -2.49 3.15
N ASP A 18 -7.28 -1.54 3.75
CA ASP A 18 -7.78 -0.37 3.02
C ASP A 18 -6.87 0.81 3.32
N ILE A 19 -6.42 1.51 2.27
CA ILE A 19 -5.45 2.61 2.35
C ILE A 19 -6.04 3.82 1.64
N ARG A 20 -6.11 4.95 2.35
CA ARG A 20 -6.56 6.22 1.80
C ARG A 20 -5.37 7.04 1.34
N PHE A 21 -5.38 7.49 0.08
CA PHE A 21 -4.36 8.37 -0.50
C PHE A 21 -4.86 9.82 -0.53
N GLU A 22 -3.95 10.76 -0.28
CA GLU A 22 -4.33 12.19 -0.20
C GLU A 22 -4.35 12.86 -1.58
N ASN A 23 -3.43 12.47 -2.47
CA ASN A 23 -3.20 13.16 -3.74
C ASN A 23 -3.73 12.39 -4.94
N ARG A 24 -3.20 11.19 -5.18
CA ARG A 24 -3.52 10.38 -6.36
C ARG A 24 -3.90 8.98 -5.93
N LEU A 25 -4.97 8.45 -6.52
CA LEU A 25 -5.34 7.06 -6.33
C LEU A 25 -4.38 6.17 -7.12
N PRO A 26 -3.67 5.22 -6.48
CA PRO A 26 -2.82 4.27 -7.19
C PRO A 26 -3.62 3.41 -8.16
N GLU A 27 -3.00 2.97 -9.26
CA GLU A 27 -3.64 2.08 -10.21
C GLU A 27 -3.81 0.66 -9.63
N LEU A 28 -4.67 -0.14 -10.27
CA LEU A 28 -4.76 -1.56 -9.92
C LEU A 28 -3.40 -2.23 -10.15
N TYR A 29 -3.10 -3.19 -9.28
CA TYR A 29 -1.84 -3.93 -9.24
C TYR A 29 -0.61 -3.12 -8.85
N HIS A 30 -0.70 -1.82 -8.56
CA HIS A 30 0.44 -1.09 -8.00
C HIS A 30 0.88 -1.68 -6.66
N ALA A 31 2.19 -1.75 -6.46
CA ALA A 31 2.79 -2.11 -5.20
C ALA A 31 2.74 -0.91 -4.24
N ILE A 32 2.31 -1.17 -3.01
CA ILE A 32 2.30 -0.21 -1.92
C ILE A 32 3.28 -0.70 -0.86
N GLN A 33 4.15 0.19 -0.42
CA GLN A 33 5.14 -0.06 0.61
C GLN A 33 4.76 0.62 1.91
N VAL A 34 4.76 -0.14 3.01
CA VAL A 34 4.55 0.36 4.37
C VAL A 34 5.85 0.18 5.16
N PRO A 35 6.63 1.25 5.41
CA PRO A 35 7.84 1.17 6.22
C PRO A 35 7.52 0.80 7.69
N ARG A 36 8.24 -0.18 8.23
CA ARG A 36 8.12 -0.65 9.62
C ARG A 36 9.50 -0.85 10.25
N GLY A 37 10.12 0.26 10.65
CA GLY A 37 11.47 0.25 11.22
C GLY A 37 12.51 -0.12 10.17
N LYS A 38 13.20 -1.27 10.35
CA LYS A 38 14.20 -1.77 9.38
C LYS A 38 13.60 -2.63 8.26
N GLN A 39 12.31 -2.95 8.33
CA GLN A 39 11.60 -3.76 7.33
C GLN A 39 10.60 -2.90 6.57
N THR A 40 10.18 -3.37 5.40
CA THR A 40 9.12 -2.77 4.60
C THR A 40 8.13 -3.87 4.27
N SER A 41 6.87 -3.67 4.66
CA SER A 41 5.79 -4.56 4.23
C SER A 41 5.31 -4.14 2.85
N VAL A 42 5.12 -5.10 1.97
CA VAL A 42 4.62 -4.91 0.62
C VAL A 42 3.18 -5.40 0.54
N MET A 43 2.35 -4.62 -0.14
CA MET A 43 0.97 -4.97 -0.45
C MET A 43 0.63 -4.52 -1.87
N GLU A 44 -0.36 -5.13 -2.50
CA GLU A 44 -0.73 -4.83 -3.89
C GLU A 44 -2.17 -4.36 -3.97
N VAL A 45 -2.43 -3.33 -4.77
CA VAL A 45 -3.77 -2.76 -5.00
C VAL A 45 -4.64 -3.74 -5.80
N MET A 46 -5.80 -4.09 -5.25
CA MET A 46 -6.75 -5.03 -5.88
C MET A 46 -8.06 -4.37 -6.29
N GLN A 47 -8.46 -3.29 -5.63
CA GLN A 47 -9.72 -2.62 -5.91
C GLN A 47 -9.68 -1.15 -5.50
N HIS A 48 -10.40 -0.30 -6.23
CA HIS A 48 -10.74 1.05 -5.80
C HIS A 48 -12.07 1.04 -5.04
N LEU A 49 -12.09 1.59 -3.83
CA LEU A 49 -13.29 1.62 -2.99
C LEU A 49 -14.07 2.95 -3.07
N GLY A 50 -13.49 3.96 -3.73
CA GLY A 50 -13.97 5.35 -3.65
C GLY A 50 -13.38 6.09 -2.44
N ASP A 51 -13.73 7.37 -2.27
CA ASP A 51 -13.21 8.22 -1.18
C ASP A 51 -11.67 8.19 -1.04
N ASN A 52 -11.01 8.28 -2.19
CA ASN A 52 -9.56 8.13 -2.38
C ASN A 52 -8.95 6.90 -1.69
N THR A 53 -9.73 5.83 -1.54
CA THR A 53 -9.32 4.62 -0.82
C THR A 53 -9.18 3.45 -1.77
N VAL A 54 -8.08 2.72 -1.62
CA VAL A 54 -7.82 1.46 -2.32
C VAL A 54 -7.83 0.31 -1.34
N ARG A 55 -8.29 -0.85 -1.80
CA ARG A 55 -8.14 -2.13 -1.11
C ARG A 55 -6.89 -2.83 -1.62
N CYS A 56 -6.02 -3.19 -0.71
CA CYS A 56 -4.79 -3.90 -0.97
C CYS A 56 -4.78 -5.28 -0.30
N ILE A 57 -4.02 -6.21 -0.88
CA ILE A 57 -3.68 -7.49 -0.25
C ILE A 57 -2.20 -7.47 0.14
N SER A 58 -1.90 -7.79 1.40
CA SER A 58 -0.55 -7.88 1.93
C SER A 58 0.18 -9.12 1.43
N MET A 59 1.43 -8.94 0.99
CA MET A 59 2.37 -10.02 0.69
C MET A 59 3.12 -10.49 1.95
N ASP A 60 3.18 -9.64 2.97
CA ASP A 60 3.82 -9.90 4.27
C ASP A 60 2.79 -10.10 5.39
N PRO A 61 3.17 -10.71 6.53
CA PRO A 61 2.34 -10.73 7.73
C PRO A 61 1.92 -9.32 8.16
N THR A 62 0.65 -9.15 8.49
CA THR A 62 0.07 -7.86 8.91
C THR A 62 0.22 -7.59 10.40
N ASP A 63 0.82 -8.51 11.17
CA ASP A 63 1.08 -8.36 12.59
C ASP A 63 1.94 -7.12 12.87
N GLY A 64 1.44 -6.26 13.76
CA GLY A 64 2.11 -5.01 14.13
C GLY A 64 1.88 -3.86 13.15
N LEU A 65 1.11 -4.05 12.07
CA LEU A 65 0.58 -2.92 11.30
C LEU A 65 -0.57 -2.26 12.06
N VAL A 66 -0.61 -0.94 12.05
CA VAL A 66 -1.64 -0.14 12.72
C VAL A 66 -2.23 0.91 11.79
N ARG A 67 -3.47 1.30 12.05
CA ARG A 67 -4.11 2.40 11.32
C ARG A 67 -3.30 3.69 11.48
N GLY A 68 -3.30 4.52 10.44
CA GLY A 68 -2.55 5.76 10.37
C GLY A 68 -1.10 5.62 9.91
N MET A 69 -0.56 4.38 9.84
CA MET A 69 0.77 4.14 9.28
C MET A 69 0.85 4.62 7.83
N LYS A 70 2.02 5.16 7.47
CA LYS A 70 2.30 5.69 6.14
C LYS A 70 2.41 4.55 5.13
N ALA A 71 1.71 4.71 4.03
CA ALA A 71 1.78 3.86 2.86
C ALA A 71 2.34 4.66 1.67
N ILE A 72 3.16 4.03 0.84
CA ILE A 72 3.86 4.67 -0.26
C ILE A 72 3.56 3.88 -1.53
N ASP A 73 2.92 4.51 -2.50
CA ASP A 73 2.73 3.94 -3.84
C ASP A 73 4.04 3.97 -4.62
N THR A 74 4.45 2.83 -5.16
CA THR A 74 5.68 2.70 -5.96
C THR A 74 5.51 3.23 -7.38
N GLY A 75 4.26 3.39 -7.84
CA GLY A 75 3.96 3.78 -9.21
C GLY A 75 4.05 2.64 -10.23
N ALA A 76 4.21 1.39 -9.77
CA ALA A 76 4.31 0.23 -10.65
C ALA A 76 3.91 -1.07 -9.91
N PRO A 77 3.60 -2.15 -10.64
CA PRO A 77 3.36 -3.46 -10.03
C PRO A 77 4.57 -4.03 -9.28
N ILE A 78 4.31 -5.05 -8.45
CA ILE A 78 5.39 -5.80 -7.80
C ILE A 78 6.31 -6.37 -8.89
N SER A 79 7.59 -6.08 -8.77
CA SER A 79 8.61 -6.46 -9.75
C SER A 79 9.62 -7.40 -9.13
N VAL A 80 10.07 -8.39 -9.89
CA VAL A 80 11.10 -9.35 -9.49
C VAL A 80 12.27 -9.30 -10.48
N PRO A 81 13.52 -9.47 -10.03
CA PRO A 81 14.65 -9.54 -10.93
C PRO A 81 14.57 -10.82 -11.77
N VAL A 82 14.85 -10.68 -13.07
CA VAL A 82 14.93 -11.79 -14.02
C VAL A 82 16.27 -11.75 -14.73
N GLY A 83 16.72 -12.92 -15.18
CA GLY A 83 17.97 -13.15 -15.91
C GLY A 83 17.92 -14.49 -16.61
#